data_AF-A0A929DAK3-F1
#
_entry.id   AF-A0A929DAK3-F1
#
_cell.length_a   1.000
_cell.length_b   1.000
_cell.length_c   1.000
_cell.angle_alpha   90.00
_cell.angle_beta   90.00
_cell.angle_gamma   90.00
#
_symmetry.space_group_name_H-M   'P 1'
#
loop_
_entity.id
_entity.type
_entity.pdbx_description
1 polymer ?
#
loop_
_entity_poly.entity_id
_entity_poly.type
_entity_poly.pdbx_seq_one_letter_code
_entity_poly.pdbx_strand_id
1 'polypeptide(L)'
;AVSAVIVLANLNELPLTKAWYNTTQEYVLFWLNRVYSILFAAAFNGAFVFVLWYLGRWMSKRVWPRQDRILPRRGDRWHLLARSGWRGLMLGLMMAGYVVLFYLVTTQFLGGWTPMSPDYSSAYATPLPFLGALETGLLPAMWEELMFRLLGISAVLWLTRSFTRLPEPACRFLALLVPGALWGFAHLSYIRDPFYLRGIELTLAAVLLEGLFFLRFDLTTTIVAHFVYNAGLGALPLLRSGEPYFVASGLVVIATMLAPMIPNAVQEIRRRLRGERRDVVPLRIRSGDRADMESLATFPIAGLDWGALLDDPQTVVLCLQAGREIVGAAAGRAVVNETGTASHVLAVYVAPPWRRRYWGSELVEMLRTRLQERGAESVQAKMSVDDKVGIRFVISQEWKPAVVVFDWPPEAPSLPSWRGVLRRIGRTMRKARAQGVDTEQQESEKRDER
;
A
#
# COMPACT_ATOMS: atom_id res chain seq x y z
N ALA A 1 -3.96 16.91 4.79
CA ALA A 1 -4.55 16.96 3.43
C ALA A 1 -6.07 16.89 3.53
N VAL A 2 -6.65 15.73 3.90
CA VAL A 2 -8.11 15.55 4.02
C VAL A 2 -8.78 16.65 4.86
N SER A 3 -8.38 16.84 6.12
CA SER A 3 -8.97 17.89 6.98
C SER A 3 -8.83 19.30 6.39
N ALA A 4 -7.72 19.60 5.73
CA ALA A 4 -7.51 20.91 5.12
C ALA A 4 -8.42 21.13 3.91
N VAL A 5 -8.59 20.12 3.05
CA VAL A 5 -9.50 20.19 1.89
C VAL A 5 -10.94 20.34 2.37
N ILE A 6 -11.36 19.59 3.40
CA ILE A 6 -12.70 19.72 4.00
C ILE A 6 -12.92 21.14 4.53
N VAL A 7 -12.00 21.66 5.34
CA VAL A 7 -12.14 23.04 5.87
C VAL A 7 -12.26 24.04 4.72
N LEU A 8 -11.37 23.97 3.73
CA LEU A 8 -11.39 24.92 2.61
C LEU A 8 -12.68 24.81 1.78
N ALA A 9 -13.11 23.59 1.44
CA ALA A 9 -14.31 23.37 0.65
C ALA A 9 -15.58 23.79 1.40
N ASN A 10 -15.69 23.48 2.69
CA ASN A 10 -16.85 23.87 3.48
C ASN A 10 -16.88 25.38 3.80
N LEU A 11 -15.72 26.02 3.97
CA LEU A 11 -15.65 27.49 4.05
C LEU A 11 -16.11 28.13 2.74
N ASN A 12 -15.75 27.52 1.61
CA ASN A 12 -16.17 27.94 0.28
C ASN A 12 -17.68 27.78 0.05
N GLU A 13 -18.35 26.90 0.80
CA GLU A 13 -19.81 26.74 0.76
C GLU A 13 -20.59 27.74 1.64
N LEU A 14 -19.92 28.50 2.54
CA LEU A 14 -20.60 29.43 3.46
C LEU A 14 -21.61 30.38 2.78
N PRO A 15 -21.34 30.96 1.59
CA PRO A 15 -22.32 31.82 0.91
C PRO A 15 -23.64 31.11 0.63
N LEU A 16 -23.60 29.81 0.31
CA LEU A 16 -24.78 28.99 0.04
C LEU A 16 -25.51 28.62 1.33
N THR A 17 -24.79 28.45 2.44
CA THR A 17 -25.40 28.04 3.72
C THR A 17 -26.41 29.06 4.26
N LYS A 18 -26.22 30.36 3.98
CA LYS A 18 -27.15 31.41 4.38
C LYS A 18 -28.55 31.21 3.78
N ALA A 19 -28.66 30.61 2.58
CA ALA A 19 -29.94 30.32 1.95
C ALA A 19 -30.81 29.33 2.76
N TRP A 20 -30.17 28.56 3.64
CA TRP A 20 -30.81 27.57 4.51
C TRP A 20 -30.92 28.04 5.97
N TYR A 21 -30.70 29.33 6.24
CA TYR A 21 -30.89 29.90 7.57
C TYR A 21 -32.36 29.89 7.96
N ASN A 22 -32.69 29.18 9.05
CA ASN A 22 -34.01 29.22 9.62
C ASN A 22 -34.18 30.49 10.46
N THR A 23 -35.13 31.35 10.08
CA THR A 23 -35.39 32.64 10.76
C THR A 23 -35.91 32.47 12.19
N THR A 24 -36.25 31.25 12.62
CA THR A 24 -36.59 30.94 14.02
C THR A 24 -35.37 30.67 14.90
N GLN A 25 -34.19 30.47 14.32
CA GLN A 25 -32.93 30.30 15.04
C GLN A 25 -32.28 31.66 15.31
N GLU A 26 -31.50 31.78 16.39
CA GLU A 26 -30.66 32.95 16.62
C GLU A 26 -29.48 32.98 15.62
N TYR A 27 -29.19 34.15 15.05
CA TYR A 27 -28.28 34.30 13.92
C TYR A 27 -26.83 33.99 14.27
N VAL A 28 -26.36 34.42 15.44
CA VAL A 28 -25.00 34.13 15.91
C VAL A 28 -24.84 32.62 16.15
N LEU A 29 -25.83 31.97 16.77
CA LEU A 29 -25.85 30.55 17.03
C LEU A 29 -25.86 29.73 15.74
N PHE A 30 -26.56 30.19 14.69
CA PHE A 30 -26.51 29.58 13.37
C PHE A 30 -25.08 29.53 12.82
N TRP A 31 -24.36 30.66 12.85
CA TRP A 31 -22.98 30.71 12.36
C TRP A 31 -21.99 29.97 13.26
N LEU A 32 -22.16 30.04 14.58
CA LEU A 32 -21.35 29.25 15.52
C LEU A 32 -21.51 27.75 15.28
N ASN A 33 -22.75 27.29 15.08
CA ASN A 33 -23.02 25.89 14.73
C ASN A 33 -22.38 25.52 13.39
N ARG A 34 -22.45 26.41 12.38
CA ARG A 34 -21.80 26.17 11.08
C ARG A 34 -20.28 26.03 11.23
N VAL A 35 -19.61 26.96 11.90
CA VAL A 35 -18.16 26.89 12.13
C VAL A 35 -17.79 25.64 12.92
N TYR A 36 -18.52 25.33 13.99
CA TYR A 36 -18.34 24.10 14.76
C TYR A 36 -18.47 22.86 13.87
N SER A 37 -19.51 22.78 13.04
CA SER A 37 -19.76 21.65 12.15
C SER A 37 -18.62 21.44 11.15
N ILE A 38 -18.06 22.52 10.59
CA ILE A 38 -16.92 22.46 9.68
C ILE A 38 -15.67 21.92 10.39
N LEU A 39 -15.34 22.46 11.57
CA LEU A 39 -14.18 22.03 12.34
C LEU A 39 -14.34 20.58 12.82
N PHE A 40 -15.52 20.22 13.30
CA PHE A 40 -15.85 18.86 13.72
C PHE A 40 -15.73 17.88 12.55
N ALA A 41 -16.33 18.17 11.38
CA ALA A 41 -16.25 17.33 10.20
C ALA A 41 -14.79 17.14 9.75
N ALA A 42 -14.00 18.20 9.72
CA ALA A 42 -12.58 18.12 9.35
C ALA A 42 -11.74 17.30 10.34
N ALA A 43 -11.98 17.47 11.64
CA ALA A 43 -11.31 16.73 12.70
C ALA A 43 -11.70 15.25 12.68
N PHE A 44 -13.01 14.96 12.60
CA PHE A 44 -13.55 13.61 12.53
C PHE A 44 -13.02 12.85 11.31
N ASN A 45 -13.10 13.43 10.11
CA ASN A 45 -12.61 12.79 8.90
C ASN A 45 -11.09 12.60 8.91
N GLY A 46 -10.34 13.56 9.44
CA GLY A 46 -8.90 13.44 9.63
C GLY A 46 -8.51 12.31 10.58
N ALA A 47 -9.19 12.23 11.73
CA ALA A 47 -9.01 11.18 12.72
C ALA A 47 -9.42 9.81 12.16
N PHE A 48 -10.54 9.73 11.45
CA PHE A 48 -11.04 8.50 10.85
C PHE A 48 -10.06 7.94 9.82
N VAL A 49 -9.57 8.77 8.89
CA VAL A 49 -8.52 8.38 7.94
C VAL A 49 -7.26 7.92 8.65
N PHE A 50 -6.85 8.59 9.72
CA PHE A 50 -5.69 8.19 10.51
C PHE A 50 -5.89 6.81 11.17
N VAL A 51 -7.05 6.58 11.77
CA VAL A 51 -7.42 5.30 12.41
C VAL A 51 -7.49 4.18 11.37
N LEU A 52 -8.17 4.38 10.24
CA LEU A 52 -8.23 3.40 9.15
C LEU A 52 -6.84 3.04 8.63
N TRP A 53 -5.99 4.05 8.40
CA TRP A 53 -4.62 3.82 7.97
C TRP A 53 -3.83 3.03 9.01
N TYR A 54 -3.94 3.37 10.30
CA TYR A 54 -3.21 2.69 11.36
C TYR A 54 -3.67 1.23 11.53
N LEU A 55 -4.98 0.99 11.59
CA LEU A 55 -5.57 -0.34 11.72
C LEU A 55 -5.28 -1.20 10.48
N GLY A 56 -5.51 -0.66 9.29
CA GLY A 56 -5.22 -1.33 8.02
C GLY A 56 -3.74 -1.68 7.88
N ARG A 57 -2.84 -0.78 8.31
CA ARG A 57 -1.40 -1.03 8.35
C ARG A 57 -1.01 -2.11 9.35
N TRP A 58 -1.61 -2.11 10.53
CA TRP A 58 -1.35 -3.13 11.54
C TRP A 58 -1.82 -4.51 11.07
N MET A 59 -3.01 -4.60 10.46
CA MET A 59 -3.58 -5.85 10.01
C MET A 59 -2.90 -6.39 8.75
N SER A 60 -2.65 -5.52 7.77
CA SER A 60 -1.89 -5.90 6.58
C SER A 60 -0.55 -6.50 6.96
N LYS A 61 0.19 -5.97 7.95
CA LYS A 61 1.45 -6.60 8.39
C LYS A 61 1.34 -8.03 8.93
N ARG A 62 0.17 -8.46 9.40
CA ARG A 62 -0.09 -9.83 9.89
C ARG A 62 -0.29 -10.82 8.74
N VAL A 63 -0.82 -10.34 7.63
CA VAL A 63 -1.29 -11.17 6.51
C VAL A 63 -0.41 -11.00 5.26
N TRP A 64 0.09 -9.79 5.06
CA TRP A 64 0.83 -9.30 3.92
C TRP A 64 1.78 -8.13 4.28
N PRO A 65 3.09 -8.39 4.50
CA PRO A 65 4.06 -7.39 4.99
C PRO A 65 4.33 -6.14 4.11
N ARG A 66 3.73 -6.03 2.92
CA ARG A 66 4.20 -5.14 1.84
C ARG A 66 3.18 -4.09 1.36
N GLN A 67 1.89 -4.19 1.72
CA GLN A 67 0.83 -3.37 1.11
C GLN A 67 0.37 -2.14 1.93
N ASP A 68 1.07 -1.79 3.02
CA ASP A 68 0.63 -0.76 3.98
C ASP A 68 1.04 0.70 3.65
N ARG A 69 1.69 0.95 2.52
CA ARG A 69 2.47 2.19 2.33
C ARG A 69 1.83 3.19 1.38
N ILE A 70 1.47 4.33 1.96
CA ILE A 70 1.07 5.56 1.25
C ILE A 70 2.32 6.37 0.81
N LEU A 71 3.42 6.31 1.58
CA LEU A 71 4.70 6.91 1.19
C LEU A 71 5.89 6.23 1.90
N PRO A 72 6.99 5.92 1.21
CA PRO A 72 8.20 5.41 1.85
C PRO A 72 8.93 6.49 2.68
N ARG A 73 9.39 6.14 3.88
CA ARG A 73 10.10 7.06 4.81
C ARG A 73 11.57 7.34 4.44
N ARG A 74 12.20 6.51 3.60
CA ARG A 74 13.63 6.62 3.20
C ARG A 74 13.82 6.15 1.74
N GLY A 75 14.86 6.66 1.07
CA GLY A 75 15.17 6.39 -0.34
C GLY A 75 14.53 7.39 -1.29
N ASP A 76 14.42 7.01 -2.57
CA ASP A 76 13.85 7.82 -3.65
C ASP A 76 12.30 7.88 -3.56
N ARG A 77 11.82 8.45 -2.44
CA ARG A 77 10.39 8.47 -2.07
C ARG A 77 9.53 9.25 -3.06
N TRP A 78 10.09 10.30 -3.65
CA TRP A 78 9.39 11.14 -4.62
C TRP A 78 9.25 10.45 -5.96
N HIS A 79 10.28 9.73 -6.40
CA HIS A 79 10.17 8.87 -7.58
C HIS A 79 9.13 7.75 -7.39
N LEU A 80 9.08 7.13 -6.20
CA LEU A 80 8.06 6.13 -5.89
C LEU A 80 6.66 6.74 -5.88
N LEU A 81 6.46 7.90 -5.24
CA LEU A 81 5.19 8.62 -5.26
C LEU A 81 4.76 8.97 -6.68
N ALA A 82 5.68 9.48 -7.51
CA ALA A 82 5.39 9.84 -8.89
C ALA A 82 5.07 8.60 -9.75
N ARG A 83 5.74 7.47 -9.52
CA ARG A 83 5.46 6.22 -10.22
C ARG A 83 4.08 5.66 -9.85
N SER A 84 3.73 5.64 -8.57
CA SER A 84 2.41 5.22 -8.09
C SER A 84 1.33 6.21 -8.54
N GLY A 85 1.63 7.51 -8.52
CA GLY A 85 0.76 8.58 -9.02
C GLY A 85 0.47 8.45 -10.51
N TRP A 86 1.49 8.18 -11.34
CA TRP A 86 1.31 7.96 -12.78
C TRP A 86 0.45 6.72 -13.07
N ARG A 87 0.71 5.61 -12.36
CA ARG A 87 -0.12 4.41 -12.46
C ARG A 87 -1.56 4.69 -12.04
N GLY A 88 -1.74 5.46 -10.97
CA GLY A 88 -3.05 5.86 -10.47
C GLY A 88 -3.79 6.72 -11.48
N LEU A 89 -3.13 7.71 -12.10
CA LEU A 89 -3.70 8.51 -13.17
C LEU A 89 -4.18 7.64 -14.34
N MET A 90 -3.34 6.72 -14.82
CA MET A 90 -3.71 5.78 -15.89
C MET A 90 -4.89 4.88 -15.49
N LEU A 91 -4.88 4.36 -14.26
CA LEU A 91 -5.96 3.53 -13.72
C LEU A 91 -7.27 4.32 -13.60
N GLY A 92 -7.24 5.56 -13.11
CA GLY A 92 -8.43 6.42 -13.01
C GLY A 92 -9.05 6.73 -14.37
N LEU A 93 -8.22 6.96 -15.40
CA LEU A 93 -8.69 7.10 -16.78
C LEU A 93 -9.25 5.78 -17.33
N MET A 94 -8.64 4.64 -17.01
CA MET A 94 -9.16 3.33 -17.36
C MET A 94 -10.50 3.05 -16.68
N MET A 95 -10.68 3.48 -15.42
CA MET A 95 -11.98 3.40 -14.72
C MET A 95 -13.03 4.27 -15.42
N ALA A 96 -12.68 5.46 -15.88
CA ALA A 96 -13.60 6.29 -16.67
C ALA A 96 -14.04 5.58 -17.96
N GLY A 97 -13.10 4.99 -18.69
CA GLY A 97 -13.41 4.18 -19.88
C GLY A 97 -14.26 2.94 -19.56
N TYR A 98 -13.95 2.24 -18.46
CA TYR A 98 -14.72 1.09 -17.97
C TYR A 98 -16.18 1.47 -17.70
N VAL A 99 -16.43 2.56 -16.97
CA VAL A 99 -17.80 2.99 -16.64
C VAL A 99 -18.58 3.36 -17.89
N VAL A 100 -17.95 4.08 -18.83
CA VAL A 100 -18.58 4.39 -20.13
C VAL A 100 -18.93 3.10 -20.87
N LEU A 101 -17.99 2.16 -20.98
CA LEU A 101 -18.22 0.88 -21.65
C LEU A 101 -19.33 0.06 -20.97
N PHE A 102 -19.31 -0.03 -19.64
CA PHE A 102 -20.32 -0.75 -18.86
C PHE A 102 -21.72 -0.20 -19.12
N TYR A 103 -21.89 1.13 -19.09
CA TYR A 103 -23.19 1.75 -19.36
C TYR A 103 -23.59 1.67 -20.83
N LEU A 104 -22.66 1.74 -21.78
CA LEU A 104 -22.97 1.48 -23.19
C LEU A 104 -23.49 0.05 -23.37
N VAL A 105 -22.82 -0.95 -22.80
CA VAL A 105 -23.24 -2.35 -22.95
C VAL A 105 -24.59 -2.59 -22.26
N THR A 106 -24.75 -2.12 -21.03
CA THR A 106 -25.97 -2.38 -20.25
C THR A 106 -27.19 -1.68 -20.83
N THR A 107 -27.05 -0.43 -21.28
CA THR A 107 -28.17 0.32 -21.87
C THR A 107 -28.55 -0.19 -23.26
N GLN A 108 -27.58 -0.63 -24.08
CA GLN A 108 -27.85 -1.09 -25.44
C GLN A 108 -28.30 -2.56 -25.51
N PHE A 109 -27.77 -3.43 -24.65
CA PHE A 109 -27.97 -4.88 -24.78
C PHE A 109 -28.72 -5.53 -23.61
N LEU A 110 -28.69 -4.94 -22.41
CA LEU A 110 -29.23 -5.58 -21.20
C LEU A 110 -30.47 -4.85 -20.63
N GLY A 111 -30.99 -3.86 -21.35
CA GLY A 111 -32.15 -3.07 -20.92
C GLY A 111 -31.91 -2.21 -19.68
N GLY A 112 -30.65 -2.00 -19.30
CA GLY A 112 -30.30 -1.17 -18.15
C GLY A 112 -30.63 0.30 -18.41
N TRP A 113 -31.09 1.00 -17.37
CA TRP A 113 -31.42 2.42 -17.45
C TRP A 113 -30.75 3.22 -16.34
N THR A 114 -30.40 4.45 -16.69
CA THR A 114 -29.84 5.45 -15.79
C THR A 114 -30.42 6.82 -16.10
N PRO A 115 -30.70 7.66 -15.08
CA PRO A 115 -31.13 9.03 -15.31
C PRO A 115 -30.07 9.80 -16.12
N MET A 116 -30.53 10.57 -17.10
CA MET A 116 -29.69 11.46 -17.92
C MET A 116 -29.60 12.89 -17.35
N SER A 117 -30.46 13.25 -16.39
CA SER A 117 -30.45 14.57 -15.77
C SER A 117 -29.40 14.61 -14.65
N PRO A 118 -28.43 15.53 -14.69
CA PRO A 118 -27.70 15.86 -13.48
C PRO A 118 -28.70 16.42 -12.47
N ASP A 119 -28.63 15.97 -11.21
CA ASP A 119 -29.37 16.63 -10.14
C ASP A 119 -28.96 18.11 -10.13
N TYR A 120 -29.95 19.02 -10.09
CA TYR A 120 -29.67 20.44 -9.91
C TYR A 120 -28.81 20.62 -8.67
N SER A 121 -27.57 21.07 -8.85
CA SER A 121 -26.59 21.18 -7.78
C SER A 121 -25.96 22.56 -7.78
N SER A 122 -25.86 23.15 -6.59
CA SER A 122 -25.12 24.38 -6.34
C SER A 122 -23.61 24.13 -6.18
N ALA A 123 -23.11 22.92 -6.46
CA ALA A 123 -21.70 22.54 -6.30
C ALA A 123 -20.72 23.52 -6.97
N TYR A 124 -21.11 24.14 -8.08
CA TYR A 124 -20.28 25.11 -8.80
C TYR A 124 -20.63 26.57 -8.49
N ALA A 125 -21.71 26.83 -7.74
CA ALA A 125 -22.15 28.16 -7.33
C ALA A 125 -21.42 28.64 -6.06
N THR A 126 -20.10 28.43 -6.02
CA THR A 126 -19.24 28.80 -4.89
C THR A 126 -18.11 29.70 -5.35
N PRO A 127 -17.48 30.50 -4.47
CA PRO A 127 -16.38 31.36 -4.83
C PRO A 127 -15.22 30.63 -5.51
N LEU A 128 -14.88 29.41 -5.11
CA LEU A 128 -13.79 28.59 -5.64
C LEU A 128 -14.33 27.19 -6.07
N PRO A 129 -14.94 27.07 -7.27
CA PRO A 129 -15.63 25.86 -7.70
C PRO A 129 -14.79 24.58 -7.72
N PHE A 130 -13.47 24.70 -7.91
CA PHE A 130 -12.56 23.57 -7.92
C PHE A 130 -12.50 22.84 -6.57
N LEU A 131 -12.77 23.52 -5.45
CA LEU A 131 -12.69 22.89 -4.12
C LEU A 131 -13.73 21.78 -3.94
N GLY A 132 -14.93 21.93 -4.52
CA GLY A 132 -15.95 20.88 -4.48
C GLY A 132 -15.52 19.61 -5.22
N ALA A 133 -14.89 19.75 -6.39
CA ALA A 133 -14.34 18.61 -7.13
C ALA A 133 -13.16 17.96 -6.39
N LEU A 134 -12.32 18.74 -5.71
CA LEU A 134 -11.21 18.22 -4.92
C LEU A 134 -11.68 17.48 -3.65
N GLU A 135 -12.72 17.98 -2.98
CA GLU A 135 -13.30 17.32 -1.81
C GLU A 135 -13.98 16.00 -2.18
N THR A 136 -14.88 16.03 -3.17
CA THR A 136 -15.58 14.83 -3.67
C THR A 136 -14.62 13.80 -4.30
N GLY A 137 -13.47 14.26 -4.77
CA GLY A 137 -12.37 13.39 -5.18
C GLY A 137 -11.60 12.77 -4.02
N LEU A 138 -11.00 13.61 -3.17
CA LEU A 138 -9.98 13.19 -2.21
C LEU A 138 -10.58 12.46 -1.02
N LEU A 139 -11.75 12.89 -0.54
CA LEU A 139 -12.32 12.35 0.69
C LEU A 139 -12.75 10.88 0.53
N PRO A 140 -13.60 10.51 -0.47
CA PRO A 140 -13.94 9.12 -0.73
C PRO A 140 -12.70 8.28 -1.06
N ALA A 141 -11.78 8.80 -1.88
CA ALA A 141 -10.53 8.10 -2.21
C ALA A 141 -9.68 7.75 -0.97
N MET A 142 -9.66 8.60 0.06
CA MET A 142 -8.95 8.28 1.29
C MET A 142 -9.74 7.31 2.17
N TRP A 143 -11.05 7.50 2.31
CA TRP A 143 -11.90 6.64 3.14
C TRP A 143 -12.01 5.23 2.58
N GLU A 144 -12.43 5.11 1.33
CA GLU A 144 -12.86 3.86 0.72
C GLU A 144 -11.66 2.98 0.35
N GLU A 145 -10.54 3.58 -0.04
CA GLU A 145 -9.31 2.82 -0.28
C GLU A 145 -8.71 2.27 1.01
N LEU A 146 -8.71 3.07 2.09
CA LEU A 146 -8.23 2.58 3.38
C LEU A 146 -9.17 1.54 3.99
N MET A 147 -10.48 1.74 3.86
CA MET A 147 -11.48 0.85 4.47
C MET A 147 -11.62 -0.46 3.70
N PHE A 148 -11.77 -0.43 2.37
CA PHE A 148 -12.06 -1.65 1.61
C PHE A 148 -10.80 -2.33 1.10
N ARG A 149 -9.79 -1.58 0.64
CA ARG A 149 -8.57 -2.19 0.05
C ARG A 149 -7.56 -2.51 1.14
N LEU A 150 -7.14 -1.53 1.93
CA LEU A 150 -6.13 -1.78 2.96
C LEU A 150 -6.69 -2.62 4.12
N LEU A 151 -7.78 -2.17 4.75
CA LEU A 151 -8.37 -2.84 5.90
C LEU A 151 -9.20 -4.06 5.45
N GLY A 152 -10.14 -3.91 4.52
CA GLY A 152 -11.08 -4.95 4.09
C GLY A 152 -10.39 -6.20 3.53
N ILE A 153 -9.53 -6.05 2.52
CA ILE A 153 -8.78 -7.20 1.94
C ILE A 153 -7.94 -7.89 3.02
N SER A 154 -7.25 -7.10 3.86
CA SER A 154 -6.46 -7.65 4.96
C SER A 154 -7.32 -8.40 5.99
N ALA A 155 -8.53 -7.90 6.28
CA ALA A 155 -9.45 -8.49 7.25
C ALA A 155 -9.95 -9.84 6.76
N VAL A 156 -10.40 -9.89 5.50
CA VAL A 156 -10.94 -11.10 4.91
C VAL A 156 -9.84 -12.15 4.75
N LEU A 157 -8.64 -11.78 4.28
CA LEU A 157 -7.51 -12.71 4.23
C LEU A 157 -7.12 -13.20 5.63
N TRP A 158 -7.12 -12.34 6.64
CA TRP A 158 -6.85 -12.75 8.02
C TRP A 158 -7.90 -13.76 8.49
N LEU A 159 -9.18 -13.47 8.26
CA LEU A 159 -10.29 -14.30 8.68
C LEU A 159 -10.27 -15.66 7.98
N THR A 160 -10.15 -15.69 6.65
CA THR A 160 -10.16 -16.94 5.88
C THR A 160 -8.95 -17.80 6.20
N ARG A 161 -7.75 -17.22 6.32
CA ARG A 161 -6.54 -18.00 6.65
C ARG A 161 -6.51 -18.49 8.10
N SER A 162 -7.16 -17.78 9.03
CA SER A 162 -7.12 -18.13 10.45
C SER A 162 -8.22 -19.11 10.84
N PHE A 163 -9.42 -18.98 10.25
CA PHE A 163 -10.61 -19.71 10.70
C PHE A 163 -11.19 -20.68 9.68
N THR A 164 -10.65 -20.74 8.46
CA THR A 164 -11.13 -21.66 7.41
C THR A 164 -10.02 -22.54 6.88
N ARG A 165 -10.40 -23.66 6.23
CA ARG A 165 -9.47 -24.56 5.52
C ARG A 165 -9.51 -24.35 4.00
N LEU A 166 -9.92 -23.16 3.56
CA LEU A 166 -10.03 -22.84 2.15
C LEU A 166 -8.64 -22.83 1.48
N PRO A 167 -8.55 -23.27 0.21
CA PRO A 167 -7.30 -23.17 -0.53
C PRO A 167 -6.92 -21.69 -0.73
N GLU A 168 -5.62 -21.39 -0.76
CA GLU A 168 -5.09 -20.02 -0.84
C GLU A 168 -5.67 -19.19 -2.01
N PRO A 169 -5.91 -19.73 -3.23
CA PRO A 169 -6.58 -18.99 -4.30
C PRO A 169 -8.00 -18.55 -3.92
N ALA A 170 -8.76 -19.38 -3.21
CA ALA A 170 -10.10 -19.04 -2.74
C ALA A 170 -10.06 -17.95 -1.66
N CYS A 171 -9.09 -18.01 -0.74
CA CYS A 171 -8.85 -16.96 0.25
C CYS A 171 -8.56 -15.60 -0.42
N ARG A 172 -7.69 -15.58 -1.44
CA ARG A 172 -7.38 -14.35 -2.20
C ARG A 172 -8.57 -13.83 -2.98
N PHE A 173 -9.32 -14.72 -3.63
CA PHE A 173 -10.53 -14.35 -4.36
C PHE A 173 -11.59 -13.74 -3.45
N LEU A 174 -11.90 -14.39 -2.32
CA LEU A 174 -12.85 -13.86 -1.34
C LEU A 174 -12.39 -12.52 -0.75
N ALA A 175 -11.09 -12.36 -0.55
CA ALA A 175 -10.55 -11.11 -0.03
C ALA A 175 -10.67 -9.94 -1.01
N LEU A 176 -10.74 -10.20 -2.32
CA LEU A 176 -11.09 -9.17 -3.31
C LEU A 176 -12.61 -8.99 -3.40
N LEU A 177 -13.34 -10.09 -3.49
CA LEU A 177 -14.77 -10.08 -3.75
C LEU A 177 -15.58 -9.48 -2.60
N VAL A 178 -15.33 -9.89 -1.35
CA VAL A 178 -16.17 -9.49 -0.22
C VAL A 178 -16.07 -7.98 0.04
N PRO A 179 -14.88 -7.36 0.20
CA PRO A 179 -14.80 -5.92 0.36
C PRO A 179 -15.25 -5.16 -0.89
N GLY A 180 -14.97 -5.67 -2.10
CA GLY A 180 -15.40 -5.06 -3.35
C GLY A 180 -16.91 -5.03 -3.52
N ALA A 181 -17.59 -6.13 -3.16
CA ALA A 181 -19.05 -6.22 -3.17
C ALA A 181 -19.67 -5.35 -2.08
N LEU A 182 -19.15 -5.37 -0.86
CA LEU A 182 -19.63 -4.48 0.20
C LEU A 182 -19.53 -3.00 -0.21
N TRP A 183 -18.43 -2.62 -0.84
CA TRP A 183 -18.27 -1.28 -1.40
C TRP A 183 -19.27 -1.00 -2.52
N GLY A 184 -19.38 -1.89 -3.51
CA GLY A 184 -20.26 -1.66 -4.65
C GLY A 184 -21.73 -1.57 -4.26
N PHE A 185 -22.20 -2.46 -3.40
CA PHE A 185 -23.58 -2.49 -2.93
C PHE A 185 -23.89 -1.40 -1.88
N ALA A 186 -22.88 -0.75 -1.29
CA ALA A 186 -23.12 0.45 -0.47
C ALA A 186 -23.66 1.64 -1.29
N HIS A 187 -23.62 1.56 -2.63
CA HIS A 187 -24.04 2.63 -3.54
C HIS A 187 -25.38 2.34 -4.26
N LEU A 188 -26.20 1.43 -3.74
CA LEU A 188 -27.54 1.16 -4.30
C LEU A 188 -28.51 2.35 -4.21
N SER A 189 -28.17 3.38 -3.43
CA SER A 189 -28.95 4.62 -3.35
C SER A 189 -28.91 5.45 -4.64
N TYR A 190 -27.96 5.18 -5.54
CA TYR A 190 -27.94 5.83 -6.85
C TYR A 190 -29.02 5.23 -7.74
N ILE A 191 -29.91 6.08 -8.22
CA ILE A 191 -31.06 5.69 -9.04
C ILE A 191 -30.57 5.02 -10.32
N ARG A 192 -30.86 3.72 -10.47
CA ARG A 192 -30.59 2.87 -11.64
C ARG A 192 -31.68 1.82 -11.75
N ASP A 193 -31.93 1.34 -12.95
CA ASP A 193 -32.81 0.20 -13.20
C ASP A 193 -32.07 -0.88 -14.01
N PRO A 194 -31.99 -2.14 -13.53
CA PRO A 194 -32.44 -2.62 -12.24
C PRO A 194 -31.63 -2.03 -11.07
N PHE A 195 -32.22 -1.98 -9.86
CA PHE A 195 -31.61 -1.32 -8.69
C PHE A 195 -30.20 -1.85 -8.34
N TYR A 196 -29.94 -3.15 -8.58
CA TYR A 196 -28.66 -3.79 -8.29
C TYR A 196 -27.56 -3.51 -9.34
N LEU A 197 -27.89 -2.86 -10.46
CA LEU A 197 -26.96 -2.61 -11.57
C LEU A 197 -25.69 -1.89 -11.10
N ARG A 198 -25.86 -0.88 -10.23
CA ARG A 198 -24.75 -0.11 -9.64
C ARG A 198 -23.86 -0.98 -8.75
N GLY A 199 -24.47 -1.89 -8.00
CA GLY A 199 -23.74 -2.84 -7.14
C GLY A 199 -22.83 -3.75 -7.96
N ILE A 200 -23.34 -4.30 -9.06
CA ILE A 200 -22.57 -5.18 -9.96
C ILE A 200 -21.42 -4.41 -10.63
N GLU A 201 -21.71 -3.24 -11.21
CA GLU A 201 -20.72 -2.36 -11.84
C GLU A 201 -19.53 -2.11 -10.91
N LEU A 202 -19.83 -1.59 -9.71
CA LEU A 202 -18.79 -1.21 -8.78
C LEU A 202 -18.07 -2.41 -8.20
N THR A 203 -18.74 -3.55 -8.02
CA THR A 203 -18.08 -4.80 -7.60
C THR A 203 -17.03 -5.24 -8.63
N LEU A 204 -17.38 -5.21 -9.92
CA LEU A 204 -16.46 -5.55 -11.00
C LEU A 204 -15.26 -4.59 -11.04
N ALA A 205 -15.49 -3.29 -10.93
CA ALA A 205 -14.42 -2.29 -10.85
C ALA A 205 -13.52 -2.51 -9.63
N ALA A 206 -14.12 -2.72 -8.45
CA ALA A 206 -13.39 -2.90 -7.20
C ALA A 206 -12.57 -4.19 -7.19
N VAL A 207 -13.04 -5.26 -7.81
CA VAL A 207 -12.29 -6.53 -7.89
C VAL A 207 -11.22 -6.46 -8.97
N LEU A 208 -11.60 -6.15 -10.22
CA LEU A 208 -10.74 -6.30 -11.40
C LEU A 208 -9.79 -5.13 -11.61
N LEU A 209 -10.19 -3.91 -11.25
CA LEU A 209 -9.37 -2.74 -11.44
C LEU A 209 -8.64 -2.41 -10.14
N GLU A 210 -9.36 -1.91 -9.15
CA GLU A 210 -8.72 -1.38 -7.95
C GLU A 210 -8.10 -2.47 -7.08
N GLY A 211 -8.81 -3.58 -6.86
CA GLY A 211 -8.34 -4.70 -6.07
C GLY A 211 -7.08 -5.35 -6.65
N LEU A 212 -7.11 -5.72 -7.94
CA LEU A 212 -5.92 -6.28 -8.60
C LEU A 212 -4.76 -5.29 -8.65
N PHE A 213 -5.00 -4.00 -8.92
CA PHE A 213 -3.92 -3.00 -8.95
C PHE A 213 -3.35 -2.72 -7.56
N PHE A 214 -4.17 -2.75 -6.51
CA PHE A 214 -3.70 -2.71 -5.13
C PHE A 214 -2.77 -3.88 -4.82
N LEU A 215 -3.17 -5.11 -5.19
CA LEU A 215 -2.33 -6.29 -4.98
C LEU A 215 -1.04 -6.24 -5.81
N ARG A 216 -1.11 -5.74 -7.05
CA ARG A 216 0.01 -5.73 -8.00
C ARG A 216 1.01 -4.60 -7.76
N PHE A 217 0.54 -3.43 -7.32
CA PHE A 217 1.33 -2.21 -7.22
C PHE A 217 1.44 -1.72 -5.77
N ASP A 218 0.47 -0.91 -5.32
CA ASP A 218 0.44 -0.31 -3.99
C ASP A 218 -0.87 0.44 -3.75
N LEU A 219 -1.13 0.76 -2.47
CA LEU A 219 -2.27 1.55 -2.02
C LEU A 219 -2.31 2.97 -2.59
N THR A 220 -1.16 3.58 -2.85
CA THR A 220 -1.10 4.97 -3.36
C THR A 220 -1.66 5.03 -4.78
N THR A 221 -1.41 3.98 -5.56
CA THR A 221 -1.93 3.82 -6.93
C THR A 221 -3.46 3.85 -6.93
N THR A 222 -4.13 3.12 -6.02
CA THR A 222 -5.60 3.10 -5.98
C THR A 222 -6.19 4.38 -5.40
N ILE A 223 -5.58 4.97 -4.37
CA ILE A 223 -5.97 6.29 -3.85
C ILE A 223 -5.93 7.35 -4.95
N VAL A 224 -4.84 7.39 -5.73
CA VAL A 224 -4.73 8.36 -6.82
C VAL A 224 -5.73 8.05 -7.94
N ALA A 225 -5.95 6.78 -8.28
CA ALA A 225 -6.93 6.41 -9.31
C ALA A 225 -8.35 6.82 -8.93
N HIS A 226 -8.76 6.52 -7.71
CA HIS A 226 -10.05 6.91 -7.17
C HIS A 226 -10.21 8.44 -7.15
N PHE A 227 -9.19 9.15 -6.65
CA PHE A 227 -9.16 10.61 -6.65
C PHE A 227 -9.32 11.19 -8.06
N VAL A 228 -8.53 10.68 -9.02
CA VAL A 228 -8.56 11.12 -10.43
C VAL A 228 -9.92 10.88 -11.06
N TYR A 229 -10.52 9.71 -10.82
CA TYR A 229 -11.83 9.38 -11.38
C TYR A 229 -12.91 10.34 -10.84
N ASN A 230 -13.04 10.47 -9.52
CA ASN A 230 -14.08 11.30 -8.90
C ASN A 230 -13.87 12.80 -9.16
N ALA A 231 -12.66 13.31 -8.95
CA ALA A 231 -12.35 14.71 -9.23
C ALA A 231 -12.50 15.02 -10.73
N GLY A 232 -12.28 14.04 -11.60
CA GLY A 232 -12.46 14.15 -13.04
C GLY A 232 -13.92 14.38 -13.42
N LEU A 233 -14.83 13.64 -12.81
CA LEU A 233 -16.27 13.84 -12.98
C LEU A 233 -16.70 15.26 -12.56
N GLY A 234 -16.15 15.78 -11.46
CA GLY A 234 -16.40 17.16 -11.02
C GLY A 234 -15.73 18.24 -11.88
N ALA A 235 -14.59 17.93 -12.51
CA ALA A 235 -13.88 18.88 -13.38
C ALA A 235 -14.52 19.01 -14.77
N LEU A 236 -15.17 17.95 -15.28
CA LEU A 236 -15.70 17.93 -16.64
C LEU A 236 -16.70 19.05 -16.94
N PRO A 237 -17.72 19.34 -16.11
CA PRO A 237 -18.63 20.46 -16.34
C PRO A 237 -17.93 21.82 -16.30
N LEU A 238 -16.95 21.99 -15.41
CA LEU A 238 -16.16 23.22 -15.29
C LEU A 238 -15.35 23.48 -16.57
N LEU A 239 -14.67 22.45 -17.09
CA LEU A 239 -13.87 22.51 -18.30
C LEU A 239 -14.70 22.72 -19.58
N ARG A 240 -15.96 22.27 -19.58
CA ARG A 240 -16.90 22.44 -20.71
C ARG A 240 -17.71 23.72 -20.64
N SER A 241 -17.52 24.54 -19.60
CA SER A 241 -18.22 25.81 -19.46
C SER A 241 -17.76 26.83 -20.50
N GLY A 242 -18.66 27.72 -20.90
CA GLY A 242 -18.32 28.89 -21.72
C GLY A 242 -17.65 30.02 -20.94
N GLU A 243 -17.65 29.96 -19.61
CA GLU A 243 -17.11 30.99 -18.73
C GLU A 243 -15.63 30.71 -18.38
N PRO A 244 -14.68 31.61 -18.71
CA PRO A 244 -13.26 31.42 -18.46
C PRO A 244 -12.91 31.09 -17.01
N TYR A 245 -13.64 31.65 -16.04
CA TYR A 245 -13.42 31.39 -14.62
C TYR A 245 -13.65 29.90 -14.25
N PHE A 246 -14.71 29.30 -14.79
CA PHE A 246 -14.99 27.88 -14.57
C PHE A 246 -13.98 26.99 -15.28
N VAL A 247 -13.56 27.35 -16.50
CA VAL A 247 -12.50 26.62 -17.20
C VAL A 247 -11.19 26.64 -16.40
N ALA A 248 -10.79 27.81 -15.89
CA ALA A 248 -9.61 27.94 -15.04
C ALA A 248 -9.72 27.08 -13.78
N SER A 249 -10.89 27.06 -13.13
CA SER A 249 -11.16 26.18 -11.98
C SER A 249 -11.03 24.70 -12.35
N GLY A 250 -11.57 24.27 -13.49
CA GLY A 250 -11.40 22.91 -14.00
C GLY A 250 -9.92 22.55 -14.24
N LEU A 251 -9.13 23.48 -14.79
CA LEU A 251 -7.68 23.28 -15.00
C LEU A 251 -6.91 23.15 -13.69
N VAL A 252 -7.31 23.85 -12.62
CA VAL A 252 -6.75 23.67 -11.27
C VAL A 252 -6.99 22.25 -10.75
N VAL A 253 -8.17 21.66 -11.01
CA VAL A 253 -8.46 20.27 -10.66
C VAL A 253 -7.53 19.31 -11.41
N ILE A 254 -7.37 19.50 -12.73
CA ILE A 254 -6.44 18.69 -13.54
C ILE A 254 -4.99 18.84 -13.05
N ALA A 255 -4.55 20.06 -12.74
CA ALA A 255 -3.22 20.28 -12.18
C ALA A 255 -3.02 19.54 -10.83
N THR A 256 -4.08 19.47 -10.01
CA THR A 256 -4.05 18.76 -8.73
C THR A 256 -4.00 17.25 -8.91
N MET A 257 -4.65 16.69 -9.94
CA MET A 257 -4.48 15.27 -10.31
C MET A 257 -3.04 14.89 -10.62
N LEU A 258 -2.25 15.85 -11.13
CA LEU A 258 -0.83 15.66 -11.43
C LEU A 258 0.07 15.86 -10.20
N ALA A 259 -0.47 16.29 -9.05
CA ALA A 259 0.30 16.63 -7.85
C ALA A 259 1.28 15.54 -7.37
N PRO A 260 0.95 14.23 -7.40
CA PRO A 260 1.89 13.18 -6.98
C PRO A 260 3.17 13.13 -7.83
N MET A 261 3.13 13.60 -9.07
CA MET A 261 4.26 13.59 -10.00
C MET A 261 5.16 14.83 -9.86
N ILE A 262 4.63 15.95 -9.34
CA ILE A 262 5.32 17.24 -9.29
C ILE A 262 6.65 17.18 -8.51
N PRO A 263 6.74 16.60 -7.30
CA PRO A 263 7.99 16.61 -6.54
C PRO A 263 9.14 15.91 -7.27
N ASN A 264 8.86 14.79 -7.94
CA ASN A 264 9.84 14.06 -8.74
C ASN A 264 10.21 14.84 -10.01
N ALA A 265 9.24 15.47 -10.68
CA ALA A 265 9.51 16.30 -11.86
C ALA A 265 10.42 17.49 -11.50
N VAL A 266 10.16 18.18 -10.39
CA VAL A 266 11.00 19.27 -9.89
C VAL A 266 12.40 18.77 -9.54
N GLN A 267 12.51 17.62 -8.88
CA GLN A 267 13.80 17.01 -8.55
C GLN A 267 14.60 16.64 -9.82
N GLU A 268 13.92 16.09 -10.81
CA GLU A 268 14.49 15.72 -12.11
C GLU A 268 14.96 16.96 -12.89
N ILE A 269 14.15 18.02 -12.95
CA ILE A 269 14.51 19.28 -13.59
C ILE A 269 15.73 19.88 -12.89
N ARG A 270 15.73 19.99 -11.56
CA ARG A 270 16.87 20.49 -10.78
C ARG A 270 18.14 19.66 -11.00
N ARG A 271 18.00 18.33 -11.10
CA ARG A 271 19.13 17.44 -11.39
C ARG A 271 19.71 17.71 -12.78
N ARG A 272 18.85 17.81 -13.81
CA ARG A 272 19.26 18.12 -15.18
C ARG A 272 19.92 19.49 -15.29
N LEU A 273 19.37 20.51 -14.61
CA LEU A 273 19.96 21.85 -14.56
C LEU A 273 21.34 21.86 -13.89
N ARG A 274 21.61 20.94 -12.96
CA ARG A 274 22.93 20.74 -12.35
C ARG A 274 23.90 19.91 -13.19
N GLY A 275 23.49 19.45 -14.38
CA GLY A 275 24.32 18.59 -15.24
C GLY A 275 24.55 17.18 -14.68
N GLU A 276 23.87 16.80 -13.60
CA GLU A 276 23.99 15.50 -12.96
C GLU A 276 23.31 14.43 -13.84
N ARG A 277 24.10 13.55 -14.47
CA ARG A 277 23.56 12.38 -15.18
C ARG A 277 22.92 11.42 -14.17
N ARG A 278 21.77 10.85 -14.56
CA ARG A 278 21.20 9.74 -13.81
C ARG A 278 22.05 8.52 -14.12
N ASP A 279 22.80 8.04 -13.15
CA ASP A 279 23.30 6.67 -13.20
C ASP A 279 22.09 5.75 -13.00
N VAL A 280 21.31 5.55 -14.06
CA VAL A 280 20.38 4.42 -14.13
C VAL A 280 21.25 3.21 -14.29
N VAL A 281 21.73 2.71 -13.16
CA VAL A 281 22.54 1.51 -13.13
C VAL A 281 21.61 0.34 -13.46
N PRO A 282 21.68 -0.27 -14.66
CA PRO A 282 20.83 -1.39 -14.98
C PRO A 282 21.18 -2.55 -14.05
N LEU A 283 20.16 -3.09 -13.40
CA LEU A 283 20.31 -4.28 -12.57
C LEU A 283 20.19 -5.51 -13.46
N ARG A 284 21.17 -6.38 -13.36
CA ARG A 284 21.16 -7.68 -14.06
C ARG A 284 21.45 -8.77 -13.06
N ILE A 285 20.74 -9.87 -13.17
CA ILE A 285 21.07 -11.09 -12.44
C ILE A 285 21.91 -11.95 -13.39
N ARG A 286 23.07 -12.39 -12.92
CA ARG A 286 23.94 -13.32 -13.64
C ARG A 286 24.46 -14.39 -12.70
N SER A 287 24.98 -15.48 -13.25
CA SER A 287 25.76 -16.44 -12.47
C SER A 287 27.01 -15.74 -11.91
N GLY A 288 27.39 -16.08 -10.68
CA GLY A 288 28.61 -15.60 -10.06
C GLY A 288 29.83 -16.36 -10.57
N ASP A 289 30.96 -15.67 -10.60
CA ASP A 289 32.25 -16.19 -11.05
C ASP A 289 33.34 -15.88 -10.00
N ARG A 290 34.52 -16.49 -10.11
CA ARG A 290 35.62 -16.27 -9.13
C ARG A 290 36.01 -14.79 -8.97
N ALA A 291 35.83 -13.97 -10.01
CA ALA A 291 36.08 -12.53 -9.96
C ALA A 291 35.16 -11.79 -8.96
N ASP A 292 34.01 -12.39 -8.61
CA ASP A 292 33.02 -11.80 -7.72
C ASP A 292 33.27 -12.10 -6.24
N MET A 293 34.22 -13.00 -5.94
CA MET A 293 34.48 -13.51 -4.60
C MET A 293 34.70 -12.40 -3.57
N GLU A 294 35.52 -11.38 -3.90
CA GLU A 294 35.78 -10.25 -3.00
C GLU A 294 34.49 -9.46 -2.70
N SER A 295 33.66 -9.23 -3.72
CA SER A 295 32.38 -8.53 -3.54
C SER A 295 31.38 -9.37 -2.73
N LEU A 296 31.31 -10.67 -2.95
CA LEU A 296 30.44 -11.58 -2.21
C LEU A 296 30.85 -11.71 -0.73
N ALA A 297 32.15 -11.72 -0.46
CA ALA A 297 32.70 -11.78 0.90
C ALA A 297 32.36 -10.54 1.74
N THR A 298 32.02 -9.40 1.12
CA THR A 298 31.59 -8.19 1.86
C THR A 298 30.19 -8.31 2.45
N PHE A 299 29.38 -9.27 1.99
CA PHE A 299 28.02 -9.42 2.47
C PHE A 299 27.99 -9.99 3.89
N PRO A 300 27.10 -9.48 4.77
CA PRO A 300 27.01 -9.91 6.16
C PRO A 300 26.25 -11.24 6.29
N ILE A 301 26.78 -12.29 5.66
CA ILE A 301 26.24 -13.65 5.69
C ILE A 301 27.27 -14.53 6.39
N ALA A 302 26.94 -14.99 7.60
CA ALA A 302 27.85 -15.78 8.42
C ALA A 302 27.93 -17.24 7.95
N GLY A 303 29.14 -17.84 8.03
CA GLY A 303 29.34 -19.28 7.86
C GLY A 303 29.32 -19.80 6.42
N LEU A 304 29.48 -18.91 5.43
CA LEU A 304 29.48 -19.27 4.01
C LEU A 304 30.85 -19.02 3.37
N ASP A 305 31.42 -20.09 2.83
CA ASP A 305 32.63 -20.03 2.02
C ASP A 305 32.24 -19.86 0.54
N TRP A 306 32.27 -18.61 0.08
CA TRP A 306 31.93 -18.27 -1.31
C TRP A 306 32.90 -18.88 -2.33
N GLY A 307 34.16 -19.08 -1.97
CA GLY A 307 35.16 -19.68 -2.86
C GLY A 307 34.82 -21.14 -3.14
N ALA A 308 34.59 -21.91 -2.08
CA ALA A 308 34.17 -23.31 -2.19
C ALA A 308 32.83 -23.46 -2.93
N LEU A 309 31.90 -22.52 -2.77
CA LEU A 309 30.60 -22.54 -3.45
C LEU A 309 30.69 -22.23 -4.94
N LEU A 310 31.60 -21.34 -5.35
CA LEU A 310 31.79 -21.01 -6.76
C LEU A 310 32.52 -22.12 -7.52
N ASP A 311 33.38 -22.87 -6.83
CA ASP A 311 34.12 -23.99 -7.41
C ASP A 311 33.29 -25.29 -7.45
N ASP A 312 32.20 -25.37 -6.69
CA ASP A 312 31.35 -26.56 -6.59
C ASP A 312 30.34 -26.66 -7.76
N PRO A 313 30.43 -27.66 -8.65
CA PRO A 313 29.54 -27.83 -9.79
C PRO A 313 28.09 -28.18 -9.38
N GLN A 314 27.84 -28.56 -8.13
CA GLN A 314 26.50 -28.79 -7.59
C GLN A 314 25.88 -27.52 -6.99
N THR A 315 26.65 -26.43 -6.90
CA THR A 315 26.19 -25.16 -6.36
C THR A 315 25.84 -24.15 -7.46
N VAL A 316 24.73 -23.45 -7.27
CA VAL A 316 24.31 -22.31 -8.09
C VAL A 316 24.50 -21.05 -7.25
N VAL A 317 25.36 -20.14 -7.73
CA VAL A 317 25.52 -18.80 -7.16
C VAL A 317 25.03 -17.78 -8.19
N LEU A 318 24.10 -16.92 -7.78
CA LEU A 318 23.56 -15.82 -8.57
C LEU A 318 23.96 -14.49 -7.93
N CYS A 319 24.44 -13.56 -8.76
CA CYS A 319 24.82 -12.21 -8.38
C CYS A 319 23.84 -11.21 -8.99
N LEU A 320 23.33 -10.29 -8.17
CA LEU A 320 22.59 -9.11 -8.61
C LEU A 320 23.58 -7.97 -8.81
N GLN A 321 23.89 -7.67 -10.07
CA GLN A 321 24.86 -6.67 -10.46
C GLN A 321 24.16 -5.35 -10.75
N ALA A 322 24.64 -4.28 -10.13
CA ALA A 322 24.34 -2.90 -10.49
C ALA A 322 25.61 -2.30 -11.13
N GLY A 323 25.67 -2.30 -12.46
CA GLY A 323 26.80 -1.69 -13.18
C GLY A 323 28.05 -2.53 -12.99
N ARG A 324 29.03 -2.05 -12.22
CA ARG A 324 30.23 -2.84 -11.85
C ARG A 324 30.18 -3.41 -10.43
N GLU A 325 29.19 -3.04 -9.63
CA GLU A 325 29.08 -3.44 -8.22
C GLU A 325 28.09 -4.61 -8.07
N ILE A 326 28.39 -5.55 -7.17
CA ILE A 326 27.45 -6.61 -6.79
C ILE A 326 26.65 -6.11 -5.59
N VAL A 327 25.33 -6.02 -5.76
CA VAL A 327 24.42 -5.43 -4.78
C VAL A 327 23.44 -6.43 -4.19
N GLY A 328 23.59 -7.70 -4.53
CA GLY A 328 22.87 -8.82 -3.94
C GLY A 328 23.41 -10.15 -4.43
N ALA A 329 23.09 -11.21 -3.71
CA ALA A 329 23.45 -12.57 -4.08
C ALA A 329 22.40 -13.57 -3.61
N ALA A 330 22.28 -14.67 -4.33
CA ALA A 330 21.54 -15.85 -3.88
C ALA A 330 22.35 -17.10 -4.20
N ALA A 331 22.43 -18.03 -3.25
CA ALA A 331 23.16 -19.27 -3.42
C ALA A 331 22.32 -20.46 -2.96
N GLY A 332 22.45 -21.55 -3.69
CA GLY A 332 21.83 -22.82 -3.35
C GLY A 332 22.64 -23.99 -3.90
N ARG A 333 22.56 -25.14 -3.23
CA ARG A 333 23.27 -26.35 -3.59
C ARG A 333 22.28 -27.48 -3.87
N ALA A 334 22.47 -28.18 -4.97
CA ALA A 334 21.80 -29.45 -5.24
C ALA A 334 22.54 -30.58 -4.53
N VAL A 335 21.82 -31.43 -3.81
CA VAL A 335 22.35 -32.61 -3.13
C VAL A 335 21.60 -33.82 -3.68
N VAL A 336 22.34 -34.74 -4.28
CA VAL A 336 21.79 -35.99 -4.80
C VAL A 336 21.68 -36.98 -3.64
N ASN A 337 20.45 -37.38 -3.30
CA ASN A 337 20.18 -38.41 -2.29
C ASN A 337 19.59 -39.66 -2.95
N GLU A 338 19.56 -40.77 -2.21
CA GLU A 338 19.02 -42.07 -2.66
C GLU A 338 17.55 -42.01 -3.11
N THR A 339 16.80 -41.01 -2.66
CA THR A 339 15.37 -40.81 -2.97
C THR A 339 15.09 -39.70 -3.99
N GLY A 340 16.13 -39.10 -4.60
CA GLY A 340 16.02 -37.98 -5.55
C GLY A 340 16.97 -36.82 -5.23
N THR A 341 17.03 -35.83 -6.13
CA THR A 341 17.88 -34.64 -5.93
C THR A 341 17.12 -33.58 -5.14
N ALA A 342 17.52 -33.34 -3.90
CA ALA A 342 17.00 -32.27 -3.06
C ALA A 342 17.93 -31.05 -3.13
N SER A 343 17.39 -29.84 -3.25
CA SER A 343 18.23 -28.63 -3.26
C SER A 343 17.98 -27.76 -2.04
N HIS A 344 19.05 -27.16 -1.54
CA HIS A 344 19.03 -26.30 -0.36
C HIS A 344 19.44 -24.88 -0.72
N VAL A 345 18.59 -23.90 -0.39
CA VAL A 345 18.97 -22.49 -0.43
C VAL A 345 19.86 -22.20 0.77
N LEU A 346 21.07 -21.72 0.48
CA LEU A 346 22.10 -21.42 1.47
C LEU A 346 22.03 -19.95 1.89
N ALA A 347 21.82 -19.05 0.93
CA ALA A 347 21.74 -17.62 1.22
C ALA A 347 20.89 -16.87 0.20
N VAL A 348 20.21 -15.82 0.66
CA VAL A 348 19.59 -14.80 -0.18
C VAL A 348 19.84 -13.45 0.49
N TYR A 349 20.53 -12.56 -0.21
CA TYR A 349 20.85 -11.23 0.26
C TYR A 349 20.65 -10.19 -0.83
N VAL A 350 20.10 -9.06 -0.43
CA VAL A 350 20.03 -7.85 -1.25
C VAL A 350 20.48 -6.70 -0.38
N ALA A 351 21.40 -5.86 -0.87
CA ALA A 351 21.92 -4.72 -0.13
C ALA A 351 20.77 -3.76 0.25
N PRO A 352 20.80 -3.12 1.44
CA PRO A 352 19.70 -2.29 1.93
C PRO A 352 19.13 -1.25 0.95
N PRO A 353 19.94 -0.54 0.12
CA PRO A 353 19.43 0.42 -0.86
C PRO A 353 18.55 -0.21 -1.96
N TRP A 354 18.78 -1.49 -2.25
CA TRP A 354 18.15 -2.24 -3.35
C TRP A 354 17.03 -3.18 -2.88
N ARG A 355 16.86 -3.33 -1.55
CA ARG A 355 15.74 -4.08 -0.97
C ARG A 355 14.39 -3.47 -1.37
N ARG A 356 13.34 -4.30 -1.36
CA ARG A 356 11.94 -3.91 -1.61
C ARG A 356 11.66 -3.43 -3.04
N ARG A 357 12.46 -3.88 -4.00
CA ARG A 357 12.27 -3.67 -5.44
C ARG A 357 12.08 -4.99 -6.20
N TYR A 358 11.49 -6.00 -5.54
CA TYR A 358 11.31 -7.37 -6.02
C TYR A 358 12.59 -8.17 -6.33
N TRP A 359 13.78 -7.57 -6.28
CA TRP A 359 15.03 -8.28 -6.57
C TRP A 359 15.30 -9.52 -5.70
N GLY A 360 14.88 -9.54 -4.44
CA GLY A 360 14.99 -10.75 -3.62
C GLY A 360 14.08 -11.88 -4.13
N SER A 361 12.87 -11.53 -4.57
CA SER A 361 11.92 -12.47 -5.18
C SER A 361 12.44 -13.01 -6.51
N GLU A 362 12.92 -12.12 -7.38
CA GLU A 362 13.54 -12.48 -8.66
C GLU A 362 14.78 -13.38 -8.49
N LEU A 363 15.64 -13.07 -7.49
CA LEU A 363 16.80 -13.90 -7.18
C LEU A 363 16.40 -15.31 -6.72
N VAL A 364 15.38 -15.44 -5.87
CA VAL A 364 14.88 -16.74 -5.39
C VAL A 364 14.23 -17.53 -6.51
N GLU A 365 13.43 -16.87 -7.33
CA GLU A 365 12.75 -17.50 -8.47
C GLU A 365 13.78 -18.03 -9.48
N MET A 366 14.76 -17.20 -9.84
CA MET A 366 15.83 -17.62 -10.75
C MET A 366 16.70 -18.71 -10.14
N LEU A 367 17.02 -18.63 -8.84
CA LEU A 367 17.76 -19.68 -8.14
C LEU A 367 17.00 -21.00 -8.20
N ARG A 368 15.69 -20.98 -7.97
CA ARG A 368 14.82 -22.17 -8.07
C ARG A 368 14.88 -22.76 -9.48
N THR A 369 14.69 -21.95 -10.52
CA THR A 369 14.76 -22.41 -11.92
C THR A 369 16.11 -23.06 -12.23
N ARG A 370 17.22 -22.43 -11.82
CA ARG A 370 18.58 -22.96 -12.05
C ARG A 370 18.86 -24.25 -11.28
N LEU A 371 18.30 -24.41 -10.08
CA LEU A 371 18.41 -25.65 -9.31
C LEU A 371 17.56 -26.76 -9.96
N GLN A 372 16.38 -26.43 -10.48
CA GLN A 372 15.54 -27.38 -11.23
C GLN A 372 16.18 -27.82 -12.55
N GLU A 373 16.85 -26.92 -13.26
CA GLU A 373 17.68 -27.25 -14.45
C GLU A 373 18.78 -28.29 -14.11
N ARG A 374 19.23 -28.34 -12.85
CA ARG A 374 20.19 -29.32 -12.34
C ARG A 374 19.53 -30.57 -11.75
N GLY A 375 18.25 -30.79 -12.03
CA GLY A 375 17.51 -31.99 -11.64
C GLY A 375 16.92 -31.95 -10.24
N ALA A 376 16.90 -30.80 -9.55
CA ALA A 376 16.28 -30.71 -8.23
C ALA A 376 14.75 -30.83 -8.30
N GLU A 377 14.20 -31.86 -7.66
CA GLU A 377 12.75 -32.08 -7.59
C GLU A 377 12.07 -31.20 -6.54
N SER A 378 12.82 -30.83 -5.49
CA SER A 378 12.35 -29.92 -4.45
C SER A 378 13.43 -28.93 -4.03
N VAL A 379 13.00 -27.72 -3.64
CA VAL A 379 13.87 -26.66 -3.12
C VAL A 379 13.47 -26.35 -1.69
N GLN A 380 14.43 -26.46 -0.77
CA GLN A 380 14.24 -26.30 0.66
C GLN A 380 15.11 -25.16 1.20
N ALA A 381 14.65 -24.46 2.23
CA ALA A 381 15.41 -23.41 2.89
C ALA A 381 15.30 -23.61 4.40
N LYS A 382 16.44 -23.71 5.08
CA LYS A 382 16.49 -23.74 6.55
C LYS A 382 16.63 -22.32 7.06
N MET A 383 15.80 -21.94 8.02
CA MET A 383 15.83 -20.62 8.64
C MET A 383 15.57 -20.73 10.13
N SER A 384 16.20 -19.86 10.92
CA SER A 384 15.95 -19.78 12.35
C SER A 384 14.51 -19.28 12.60
N VAL A 385 13.86 -19.83 13.63
CA VAL A 385 12.53 -19.39 14.08
C VAL A 385 12.54 -17.92 14.53
N ASP A 386 13.69 -17.41 14.94
CA ASP A 386 13.87 -16.01 15.34
C ASP A 386 13.96 -15.05 14.14
N ASP A 387 14.27 -15.54 12.93
CA ASP A 387 14.31 -14.72 11.72
C ASP A 387 12.89 -14.50 11.13
N LYS A 388 12.10 -13.70 11.85
CA LYS A 388 10.73 -13.34 11.43
C LYS A 388 10.69 -12.62 10.08
N VAL A 389 11.79 -11.97 9.67
CA VAL A 389 11.86 -11.25 8.39
C VAL A 389 12.08 -12.23 7.25
N GLY A 390 13.03 -13.14 7.40
CA GLY A 390 13.28 -14.27 6.49
C GLY A 390 12.02 -15.11 6.31
N ILE A 391 11.43 -15.61 7.40
CA ILE A 391 10.20 -16.42 7.36
C ILE A 391 9.08 -15.72 6.57
N ARG A 392 8.81 -14.44 6.87
CA ARG A 392 7.79 -13.67 6.14
C ARG A 392 8.13 -13.47 4.67
N PHE A 393 9.40 -13.29 4.34
CA PHE A 393 9.85 -13.18 2.97
C PHE A 393 9.60 -14.49 2.22
N VAL A 394 10.01 -15.64 2.76
CA VAL A 394 9.89 -16.91 2.03
C VAL A 394 8.43 -17.37 1.93
N ILE A 395 7.62 -17.19 2.97
CA ILE A 395 6.16 -17.41 2.92
C ILE A 395 5.50 -16.53 1.85
N SER A 396 5.95 -15.29 1.69
CA SER A 396 5.43 -14.41 0.62
C SER A 396 5.78 -14.88 -0.79
N GLN A 397 6.70 -15.84 -0.93
CA GLN A 397 7.05 -16.50 -2.20
C GLN A 397 6.38 -17.87 -2.32
N GLU A 398 5.35 -18.14 -1.51
CA GLU A 398 4.56 -19.38 -1.52
C GLU A 398 5.30 -20.63 -0.99
N TRP A 399 6.42 -20.43 -0.27
CA TRP A 399 7.11 -21.53 0.40
C TRP A 399 6.31 -21.97 1.63
N LYS A 400 6.14 -23.28 1.77
CA LYS A 400 5.42 -23.89 2.90
C LYS A 400 6.42 -24.40 3.93
N PRO A 401 6.18 -24.18 5.24
CA PRO A 401 6.97 -24.82 6.28
C PRO A 401 6.75 -26.34 6.20
N ALA A 402 7.82 -27.10 5.99
CA ALA A 402 7.78 -28.55 5.89
C ALA A 402 8.25 -29.25 7.17
N VAL A 403 9.28 -28.72 7.83
CA VAL A 403 9.91 -29.33 9.01
C VAL A 403 10.25 -28.26 10.04
N VAL A 404 9.88 -28.50 11.30
CA VAL A 404 10.34 -27.72 12.45
C VAL A 404 11.34 -28.58 13.22
N VAL A 405 12.60 -28.14 13.26
CA VAL A 405 13.66 -28.82 14.00
C VAL A 405 13.77 -28.19 15.39
N PHE A 406 13.63 -29.02 16.43
CA PHE A 406 13.86 -28.63 17.81
C PHE A 406 15.25 -29.12 18.21
N ASP A 407 16.19 -28.20 18.35
CA ASP A 407 17.52 -28.54 18.84
C ASP A 407 17.49 -28.62 20.38
N TRP A 408 17.91 -29.76 20.93
CA TRP A 408 18.14 -29.88 22.37
C TRP A 408 19.54 -29.35 22.69
N PRO A 409 19.70 -28.30 23.53
CA PRO A 409 21.02 -27.78 23.83
C PRO A 409 21.88 -28.85 24.53
N PRO A 410 23.19 -28.91 24.24
CA PRO A 410 24.10 -29.90 24.86
C PRO A 410 24.24 -29.72 26.38
N GLU A 411 23.93 -28.54 26.89
CA GLU A 411 23.81 -28.28 28.32
C GLU A 411 22.34 -28.39 28.75
N ALA A 412 22.08 -29.15 29.83
CA ALA A 412 20.77 -29.18 30.45
C ALA A 412 20.32 -27.73 30.74
N PRO A 413 19.10 -27.33 30.33
CA PRO A 413 18.65 -25.96 30.55
C PRO A 413 18.74 -25.67 32.05
N SER A 414 19.68 -24.80 32.44
CA SER A 414 19.77 -24.36 33.82
C SER A 414 18.43 -23.71 34.14
N LEU A 415 17.65 -24.32 35.05
CA LEU A 415 16.44 -23.70 35.55
C LEU A 415 16.82 -22.26 35.94
N PRO A 416 16.14 -21.23 35.39
CA PRO A 416 16.52 -19.87 35.68
C PRO A 416 16.45 -19.71 37.19
N SER A 417 17.58 -19.34 37.82
CA SER A 417 17.59 -19.18 39.27
C SER A 417 16.42 -18.28 39.65
N TRP A 418 15.68 -18.62 40.70
CA TRP A 418 14.52 -17.83 41.12
C TRP A 418 14.88 -16.33 41.29
N ARG A 419 16.14 -16.04 41.65
CA ARG A 419 16.75 -14.70 41.68
C ARG A 419 16.87 -14.05 40.30
N GLY A 420 17.18 -14.81 39.25
CA GLY A 420 17.20 -14.38 37.85
C GLY A 420 15.81 -14.11 37.27
N VAL A 421 14.81 -14.91 37.64
CA VAL A 421 13.40 -14.69 37.29
C VAL A 421 12.88 -13.42 37.96
N LEU A 422 13.12 -13.25 39.27
CA LEU A 422 12.77 -12.02 40.00
C LEU A 422 13.51 -10.79 39.47
N ARG A 423 14.78 -10.92 39.04
CA ARG A 423 15.49 -9.81 38.39
C ARG A 423 14.91 -9.47 37.01
N ARG A 424 14.45 -10.46 36.23
CA ARG A 424 13.76 -10.19 34.96
C ARG A 424 12.43 -9.51 35.21
N ILE A 425 11.59 -10.05 36.11
CA ILE A 425 10.31 -9.43 36.49
C ILE A 425 10.54 -8.02 37.04
N GLY A 426 11.52 -7.84 37.92
CA GLY A 426 11.90 -6.54 38.47
C GLY A 426 12.43 -5.56 37.43
N ARG A 427 13.18 -6.02 36.42
CA ARG A 427 13.60 -5.19 35.27
C ARG A 427 12.42 -4.83 34.38
N THR A 428 11.50 -5.75 34.11
CA THR A 428 10.30 -5.50 33.30
C THR A 428 9.37 -4.52 34.03
N MET A 429 9.20 -4.65 35.35
CA MET A 429 8.45 -3.72 36.18
C MET A 429 9.15 -2.36 36.29
N ARG A 430 10.48 -2.30 36.45
CA ARG A 430 11.21 -1.02 36.39
C ARG A 430 11.11 -0.34 35.02
N LYS A 431 11.12 -1.10 33.92
CA LYS A 431 10.93 -0.56 32.57
C LYS A 431 9.51 -0.03 32.36
N ALA A 432 8.49 -0.74 32.85
CA ALA A 432 7.10 -0.29 32.84
C ALA A 432 6.89 0.94 33.73
N ARG A 433 7.57 1.01 34.89
CA ARG A 433 7.51 2.15 35.80
C ARG A 433 8.28 3.37 35.27
N ALA A 434 9.43 3.18 34.63
CA ALA A 434 10.14 4.27 33.96
C ALA A 434 9.33 4.83 32.77
N GLN A 435 8.66 3.97 32.01
CA GLN A 435 7.74 4.39 30.94
C GLN A 435 6.47 5.06 31.48
N GLY A 436 6.00 4.69 32.68
CA GLY A 436 4.88 5.36 33.36
C GLY A 436 5.25 6.72 33.96
N VAL A 437 6.44 6.84 34.57
CA VAL A 437 6.92 8.08 35.20
C VAL A 437 7.24 9.16 34.16
N ASP A 438 7.76 8.80 32.98
CA ASP A 438 7.92 9.72 31.85
C ASP A 438 6.56 10.23 31.31
N THR A 439 5.47 9.48 31.54
CA THR A 439 4.12 9.86 31.12
C THR A 439 3.45 10.77 32.15
N GLU A 440 3.64 10.51 33.46
CA GLU A 440 3.11 11.37 34.53
C GLU A 440 3.87 12.71 34.64
N GLN A 441 5.19 12.76 34.44
CA GLN A 441 5.93 14.04 34.41
C GLN A 441 5.57 14.90 33.21
N GLN A 442 5.29 14.30 32.04
CA GLN A 442 4.78 15.03 30.87
C GLN A 442 3.33 15.50 31.02
N GLU A 443 2.52 14.84 31.86
CA GLU A 443 1.16 15.29 32.19
C GLU A 443 1.12 16.35 33.30
N SER A 444 2.06 16.34 34.25
CA SER A 444 2.16 17.40 35.27
C SER A 444 2.71 18.71 34.71
N GLU A 445 3.74 18.68 33.86
CA GLU A 445 4.26 19.90 33.19
C GLU A 445 3.22 20.55 32.26
N LYS A 446 2.31 19.75 31.68
CA LYS A 446 1.18 20.29 30.89
C LYS A 446 0.00 20.81 31.71
N ARG A 447 -0.04 20.52 33.01
CA ARG A 447 -1.07 21.01 33.92
C ARG A 447 -0.70 22.33 34.59
N ASP A 448 0.59 22.65 34.69
CA ASP A 448 1.08 23.93 35.21
C ASP A 448 1.24 25.01 34.09
N GLU A 449 1.12 24.64 32.81
CA GLU A 449 1.08 25.57 31.67
C GLU A 449 -0.35 25.84 31.13
N ARG A 450 -1.40 25.51 31.89
CA ARG A 450 -2.80 25.91 31.65
C ARG A 450 -3.40 26.49 32.91
#